data_AF-S6AUU8-F1
#
_entry.id   AF-S6AUU8-F1
#
_cell.length_a   1.000
_cell.length_b   1.000
_cell.length_c   1.000
_cell.angle_alpha   90.00
_cell.angle_beta   90.00
_cell.angle_gamma   90.00
#
_symmetry.space_group_name_H-M   'P 1'
#
loop_
_entity.id
_entity.type
_entity.pdbx_description
1 polymer ?
#
loop_
_entity_poly.entity_id
_entity_poly.type
_entity_poly.pdbx_seq_one_letter_code
_entity_poly.pdbx_strand_id
1 'polypeptide(L)' 'MPAPSLQAKKAYFAKVRQSNYAASLRLEGFDVTPADADRKLPTCEAALDAYRNKQG' A
#
# COMPACT_ATOMS: atom_id res chain seq x y z
N MET A 1 -20.50 13.59 -23.97
CA MET A 1 -20.20 13.20 -22.58
C MET A 1 -19.51 14.38 -21.90
N PRO A 2 -20.07 14.95 -20.82
CA PRO A 2 -19.38 16.01 -20.08
C PRO A 2 -18.12 15.46 -19.38
N ALA A 3 -17.11 16.32 -19.23
CA ALA A 3 -15.89 15.95 -18.51
C ALA A 3 -16.19 15.74 -17.02
N PRO A 4 -15.56 14.75 -16.35
CA PRO A 4 -15.76 14.53 -14.92
C PRO A 4 -15.19 15.68 -14.10
N SER A 5 -15.89 16.03 -13.02
CA SER A 5 -15.45 17.06 -12.08
C SER A 5 -14.16 16.66 -11.36
N LEU A 6 -13.44 17.65 -10.82
CA LEU A 6 -12.24 17.40 -10.01
C LEU A 6 -12.54 16.49 -8.82
N GLN A 7 -13.68 16.66 -8.17
CA GLN A 7 -14.11 15.83 -7.04
C GLN A 7 -14.32 14.37 -7.48
N ALA A 8 -14.96 14.14 -8.62
CA ALA A 8 -15.15 12.80 -9.16
C ALA A 8 -13.81 12.11 -9.45
N LYS A 9 -12.84 12.85 -10.01
CA LYS A 9 -11.48 12.34 -10.24
C LYS A 9 -10.78 11.95 -8.94
N LYS A 10 -10.86 12.80 -7.91
CA LYS A 10 -10.28 12.52 -6.58
C LYS A 10 -10.91 11.30 -5.91
N ALA A 11 -12.24 11.18 -5.97
CA ALA A 11 -12.96 10.03 -5.41
C ALA A 11 -12.58 8.72 -6.12
N TYR A 12 -12.48 8.74 -7.45
CA TYR A 12 -12.03 7.59 -8.22
C TYR A 12 -10.59 7.20 -7.86
N PHE A 13 -9.66 8.17 -7.80
CA PHE A 13 -8.28 7.90 -7.41
C PHE A 13 -8.17 7.29 -6.01
N ALA A 14 -8.88 7.83 -5.02
CA ALA A 14 -8.90 7.27 -3.68
C ALA A 14 -9.37 5.81 -3.64
N LYS A 15 -10.33 5.45 -4.51
CA LYS A 15 -10.84 4.08 -4.65
C LYS A 15 -9.82 3.11 -5.26
N VAL A 16 -9.05 3.54 -6.26
CA VAL A 16 -8.21 2.61 -7.07
C VAL A 16 -6.71 2.68 -6.76
N ARG A 17 -6.24 3.68 -6.02
CA ARG A 17 -4.79 3.92 -5.83
C ARG A 17 -4.05 2.71 -5.24
N GLN A 18 -4.63 2.02 -4.27
CA GLN A 18 -3.98 0.89 -3.60
C GLN A 18 -3.90 -0.34 -4.52
N SER A 19 -4.98 -0.67 -5.22
CA SER A 19 -5.00 -1.79 -6.17
C SER A 19 -4.06 -1.55 -7.34
N ASN A 20 -4.01 -0.32 -7.85
CA ASN A 20 -3.11 0.04 -8.95
C ASN A 20 -1.64 -0.04 -8.52
N TYR A 21 -1.31 0.45 -7.32
CA TYR A 21 0.06 0.35 -6.78
C TYR A 21 0.49 -1.11 -6.60
N ALA A 22 -0.36 -1.96 -6.00
CA ALA A 22 -0.07 -3.38 -5.86
C ALA A 22 0.09 -4.08 -7.23
N ALA A 23 -0.70 -3.70 -8.23
CA ALA A 23 -0.54 -4.22 -9.59
C ALA A 23 0.81 -3.79 -10.21
N SER A 24 1.22 -2.53 -10.05
CA SER A 24 2.53 -2.05 -10.50
C SER A 24 3.68 -2.84 -9.87
N LEU A 25 3.62 -3.09 -8.56
CA LEU A 25 4.64 -3.90 -7.87
C LEU A 25 4.72 -5.34 -8.43
N ARG A 26 3.58 -5.96 -8.76
CA ARG A 26 3.59 -7.29 -9.42
C ARG A 26 4.24 -7.25 -10.79
N LEU A 27 4.03 -6.18 -11.57
CA LEU A 27 4.70 -6.01 -12.87
C LEU A 27 6.22 -5.90 -12.72
N GLU A 28 6.69 -5.36 -11.60
CA GLU A 28 8.11 -5.27 -11.26
C GLU A 28 8.68 -6.57 -10.64
N GLY A 29 7.85 -7.60 -10.48
CA GLY A 29 8.26 -8.91 -9.96
C GLY A 29 8.18 -9.07 -8.44
N PHE A 30 7.59 -8.11 -7.72
CA PHE A 30 7.35 -8.25 -6.29
C PHE A 30 6.16 -9.18 -6.03
N ASP A 31 6.34 -10.12 -5.09
CA ASP A 31 5.26 -10.96 -4.60
C ASP A 31 4.42 -10.18 -3.58
N VAL A 32 3.41 -9.46 -4.09
CA VAL A 32 2.48 -8.69 -3.27
C VAL A 32 1.05 -9.16 -3.47
N THR A 33 0.29 -9.20 -2.38
CA THR A 33 -1.12 -9.55 -2.32
C THR A 33 -1.95 -8.32 -1.92
N PRO A 34 -3.26 -8.29 -2.20
CA PRO A 34 -4.13 -7.23 -1.67
C PRO A 34 -4.09 -7.12 -0.15
N ALA A 35 -3.88 -8.24 0.56
CA ALA A 35 -3.82 -8.27 2.03
C ALA A 35 -2.64 -7.47 2.60
N ASP A 36 -1.56 -7.27 1.83
CA ASP A 36 -0.42 -6.47 2.25
C ASP A 36 -0.77 -4.99 2.42
N ALA A 37 -1.83 -4.51 1.76
CA ALA A 37 -2.32 -3.15 1.92
C ALA A 37 -3.08 -2.93 3.25
N ASP A 38 -3.68 -3.99 3.79
CA ASP A 38 -4.44 -3.95 5.05
C ASP A 38 -3.56 -4.32 6.26
N ARG A 39 -2.37 -4.88 6.02
CA ARG A 39 -1.45 -5.26 7.10
C ARG A 39 -0.96 -4.02 7.83
N LYS A 40 -1.37 -3.90 9.10
CA LYS A 40 -0.85 -2.85 9.99
C LYS A 40 0.66 -3.02 10.15
N LEU A 41 1.42 -2.02 9.70
CA LEU A 41 2.87 -2.03 9.86
C LEU A 41 3.23 -1.76 11.33
N PRO A 42 4.30 -2.40 11.84
CA PRO A 42 4.82 -2.08 13.17
C PRO A 42 5.32 -0.63 13.20
N THR A 43 5.37 -0.05 14.39
CA THR A 43 6.10 1.20 14.59
C THR A 43 7.60 0.96 14.36
N CYS A 44 8.32 2.04 14.04
CA CYS A 44 9.78 1.95 13.92
C CYS A 44 10.43 1.37 15.18
N GLU A 45 9.96 1.77 16.36
CA GLU A 45 10.45 1.27 17.65
C GLU A 45 10.20 -0.24 17.80
N ALA A 46 8.98 -0.71 17.52
CA ALA A 46 8.66 -2.14 17.58
C ALA A 46 9.50 -2.98 16.58
N ALA A 47 9.81 -2.42 15.41
CA ALA A 47 10.69 -3.08 14.45
C ALA A 47 12.14 -3.15 14.95
N LEU A 48 12.65 -2.10 15.60
CA LEU A 48 14.00 -2.07 16.17
C LEU A 48 14.15 -3.05 17.33
N ASP A 49 13.16 -3.12 18.22
CA ASP A 49 13.21 -4.04 19.36
C ASP A 49 13.14 -5.49 18.92
N ALA A 50 12.28 -5.82 17.94
CA ALA A 50 12.24 -7.15 17.33
C ALA A 50 13.60 -7.55 16.73
N TYR A 51 14.32 -6.60 16.12
CA TYR A 51 15.65 -6.84 15.57
C TYR A 51 16.71 -7.06 16.64
N ARG A 52 16.72 -6.24 17.70
CA ARG A 52 17.64 -6.36 18.84
C ARG A 52 17.45 -7.70 19.56
N ASN A 53 16.20 -8.10 19.82
CA ASN A 53 15.87 -9.36 20.48
C ASN A 53 16.22 -10.60 19.66
N LYS A 54 16.44 -10.46 18.34
CA LYS A 54 16.86 -11.56 17.46
C LYS A 54 18.38 -11.77 17.45
N GLN A 55 19.15 -10.80 17.94
CA GLN A 55 20.62 -10.84 17.97
C GLN A 55 21.21 -11.20 19.35
N GLY A 56 20.39 -11.23 20.40
CA GLY A 56 20.75 -11.75 21.72
C GLY A 56 20.41 -13.22 21.84
#